data_AF-A0A183BCM3-F1
#
_entry.id   AF-A0A183BCM3-F1
#
_cell.length_a   1.000
_cell.length_b   1.000
_cell.length_c   1.000
_cell.angle_alpha   90.00
_cell.angle_beta   90.00
_cell.angle_gamma   90.00
#
_symmetry.space_group_name_H-M   'P 1'
#
loop_
_entity.id
_entity.type
_entity.pdbx_description
1 polymer ?
#
loop_
_entity_poly.entity_id
_entity_poly.type
_entity_poly.pdbx_seq_one_letter_code
_entity_poly.pdbx_strand_id
1 'polypeptide(L)'
;MEMFMQMLHTQNNLIEALAKKMEQSPSLKPINASLTSDNLANAITEFTYDADAELTFECWYARFGDIFTVDCALWEHTDKVRLLMRKLGPVEHQRYTNYILPSKPTDVQFSETVKCLTQIFSARASLFHTRYQCLQVKKTQSEDFVTCAGRINLEAERLKLKDLSMDQFKCLLFVSALQSATDAELRNRILSQIENSPDLILHNITEECQRVKNIKMDSALIAIGSDHNTVNRLQVSPNKRKAWKAPINPLSLLSSVIAGGFVRTKPTPALPQPSKFSIGDNFRRWAGGAQDYVPLFPPNERRIVLLSLLDGQAKD
;
A
#
# COMPACT_ATOMS: atom_id res chain seq x y z
N MET A 1 43.25 27.19 79.02
CA MET A 1 43.95 26.37 77.99
C MET A 1 43.52 24.91 78.04
N GLU A 2 43.48 24.27 79.21
CA GLU A 2 43.05 22.86 79.35
C GLU A 2 41.63 22.60 78.82
N MET A 3 40.67 23.46 79.14
CA MET A 3 39.28 23.31 78.70
C MET A 3 39.12 23.38 77.16
N PHE A 4 40.00 24.12 76.48
CA PHE A 4 40.03 24.21 75.01
C PHE A 4 40.65 22.96 74.39
N MET A 5 41.72 22.43 74.98
CA MET A 5 42.32 21.16 74.57
C MET A 5 41.37 19.98 74.76
N GLN A 6 40.59 19.99 75.84
CA GLN A 6 39.56 18.97 76.11
C GLN A 6 38.41 19.04 75.10
N MET A 7 38.00 20.24 74.69
CA MET A 7 37.00 20.42 73.63
C MET A 7 37.50 19.89 72.29
N LEU A 8 38.73 20.23 71.88
CA LEU A 8 39.35 19.73 70.65
C LEU A 8 39.48 18.21 70.64
N HIS A 9 39.89 17.61 71.76
CA HIS A 9 39.99 16.17 71.88
C HIS A 9 38.62 15.49 71.77
N THR A 10 37.59 16.06 72.40
CA THR A 10 36.22 15.55 72.32
C THR A 10 35.68 15.65 70.89
N GLN A 11 35.98 16.74 70.18
CA GLN A 11 35.56 16.94 68.80
C GLN A 11 36.24 15.93 67.85
N ASN A 12 37.54 15.67 68.02
CA ASN A 12 38.25 14.66 67.23
C ASN A 12 37.73 13.24 67.46
N ASN A 13 37.44 12.89 68.73
CA ASN A 13 36.86 11.57 69.05
C ASN A 13 35.45 11.40 68.45
N LEU A 14 34.66 12.47 68.39
CA LEU A 14 33.36 12.44 67.70
C LEU A 14 33.51 12.26 66.19
N ILE A 15 34.50 12.91 65.57
CA ILE A 15 34.78 12.77 64.14
C ILE A 15 35.24 11.34 63.81
N GLU A 16 36.14 10.75 64.61
CA GLU A 16 36.56 9.35 64.44
C GLU A 16 35.40 8.38 64.65
N ALA A 17 34.55 8.61 65.66
CA ALA A 17 33.38 7.78 65.89
C ALA A 17 32.37 7.86 64.73
N LEU A 18 32.21 9.04 64.10
CA LEU A 18 31.38 9.23 62.92
C LEU A 18 31.99 8.57 61.68
N ALA A 19 33.30 8.72 61.44
CA ALA A 19 34.02 8.08 60.34
C ALA A 19 33.91 6.55 60.43
N LYS A 20 34.11 5.99 61.63
CA LYS A 20 33.99 4.56 61.90
C LYS A 20 32.56 4.06 61.73
N LYS A 21 31.54 4.88 62.09
CA LYS A 21 30.13 4.57 61.81
C LYS A 21 29.79 4.61 60.32
N MET A 22 30.44 5.47 59.53
CA MET A 22 30.29 5.52 58.08
C MET A 22 31.01 4.36 57.36
N GLU A 23 32.10 3.85 57.92
CA GLU A 23 32.78 2.63 57.43
C GLU A 23 32.05 1.34 57.82
N GLN A 24 31.35 1.35 58.97
CA GLN A 24 30.59 0.20 59.48
C GLN A 24 29.11 0.19 59.06
N SER A 25 28.58 1.30 58.50
CA SER A 25 27.34 1.21 57.75
C SER A 25 27.56 0.26 56.58
N PRO A 26 26.72 -0.76 56.37
CA PRO A 26 26.79 -1.53 55.13
C PRO A 26 26.71 -0.47 54.03
N SER A 27 27.70 -0.50 53.12
CA SER A 27 27.76 0.34 51.92
C SER A 27 26.32 0.69 51.55
N LEU A 28 26.00 1.98 51.56
CA LEU A 28 24.80 2.48 50.92
C LEU A 28 24.94 2.07 49.46
N LYS A 29 24.61 0.80 49.18
CA LYS A 29 24.21 0.38 47.87
C LYS A 29 23.10 1.37 47.53
N PRO A 30 23.15 1.97 46.34
CA PRO A 30 22.03 2.81 45.92
C PRO A 30 20.76 1.99 46.16
N ILE A 31 19.70 2.68 46.58
CA ILE A 31 18.37 2.15 46.98
C ILE A 31 17.76 1.17 45.93
N ASN A 32 18.43 0.97 44.79
CA ASN A 32 18.13 0.05 43.71
C ASN A 32 18.69 -1.38 43.89
N ALA A 33 19.35 -1.72 45.00
CA ALA A 33 19.94 -3.04 45.23
C ALA A 33 18.95 -4.22 45.38
N SER A 34 17.65 -4.00 45.18
CA SER A 34 16.60 -5.05 45.21
C SER A 34 16.09 -5.49 43.83
N LEU A 35 16.47 -4.81 42.74
CA LEU A 35 16.07 -5.20 41.38
C LEU A 35 17.20 -6.02 40.74
N THR A 36 17.23 -7.32 41.05
CA THR A 36 18.13 -8.25 40.35
C THR A 36 17.66 -8.45 38.91
N SER A 37 18.58 -8.80 38.01
CA SER A 37 18.25 -9.12 36.62
C SER A 37 17.18 -10.21 36.50
N ASP A 38 17.17 -11.17 37.43
CA ASP A 38 16.16 -12.22 37.50
C ASP A 38 14.78 -11.70 37.93
N ASN A 39 14.71 -10.75 38.86
CA ASN A 39 13.44 -10.14 39.28
C ASN A 39 12.80 -9.36 38.11
N LEU A 40 13.60 -8.57 37.40
CA LEU A 40 13.14 -7.83 36.22
C LEU A 40 12.79 -8.75 35.07
N ALA A 41 13.56 -9.83 34.87
CA ALA A 41 13.18 -10.86 33.92
C ALA A 41 11.81 -11.44 34.29
N ASN A 42 11.56 -11.82 35.55
CA ASN A 42 10.28 -12.40 35.93
C ASN A 42 9.10 -11.44 35.76
N ALA A 43 9.33 -10.12 35.80
CA ALA A 43 8.31 -9.10 35.55
C ALA A 43 7.94 -8.96 34.06
N ILE A 44 8.79 -9.45 33.14
CA ILE A 44 8.59 -9.35 31.70
C ILE A 44 8.13 -10.70 31.15
N THR A 45 6.98 -10.72 30.48
CA THR A 45 6.49 -11.91 29.79
C THR A 45 7.32 -12.18 28.54
N GLU A 46 7.48 -13.45 28.19
CA GLU A 46 8.11 -13.83 26.92
C GLU A 46 7.35 -13.20 25.73
N PHE A 47 8.10 -12.76 24.73
CA PHE A 47 7.61 -12.23 23.48
C PHE A 47 7.47 -13.36 22.46
N THR A 48 6.28 -13.47 21.89
CA THR A 48 5.97 -14.34 20.75
C THR A 48 5.39 -13.50 19.63
N TYR A 49 5.85 -13.70 18.41
CA TYR A 49 5.40 -12.91 17.27
C TYR A 49 4.24 -13.58 16.54
N ASP A 50 3.13 -12.86 16.42
CA ASP A 50 2.01 -13.20 15.55
C ASP A 50 1.47 -11.93 14.90
N ALA A 51 1.71 -11.79 13.59
CA ALA A 51 1.28 -10.61 12.85
C ALA A 51 -0.25 -10.51 12.74
N ASP A 52 -0.94 -11.66 12.68
CA ASP A 52 -2.37 -11.74 12.41
C ASP A 52 -3.18 -11.58 13.70
N ALA A 53 -2.61 -12.00 14.84
CA ALA A 53 -3.14 -11.74 16.19
C ALA A 53 -2.62 -10.43 16.83
N GLU A 54 -1.94 -9.58 16.05
CA GLU A 54 -1.38 -8.30 16.48
C GLU A 54 -0.36 -8.37 17.63
N LEU A 55 0.24 -9.54 17.84
CA LEU A 55 1.34 -9.75 18.77
C LEU A 55 2.65 -9.28 18.12
N THR A 56 2.77 -7.96 17.97
CA THR A 56 3.95 -7.30 17.40
C THR A 56 4.95 -6.91 18.48
N PHE A 57 6.20 -6.69 18.09
CA PHE A 57 7.22 -6.23 19.04
C PHE A 57 6.89 -4.84 19.58
N GLU A 58 6.28 -3.96 18.78
CA GLU A 58 5.85 -2.63 19.24
C GLU A 58 4.82 -2.72 20.38
N CYS A 59 3.81 -3.59 20.24
CA CYS A 59 2.80 -3.80 21.28
C CYS A 59 3.41 -4.36 22.57
N TRP A 60 4.31 -5.33 22.45
CA TRP A 60 5.01 -5.90 23.60
C TRP A 60 5.94 -4.87 24.26
N TYR A 61 6.68 -4.10 23.47
CA TYR A 61 7.60 -3.08 23.97
C TYR A 61 6.86 -1.88 24.56
N ALA A 62 5.67 -1.53 24.08
CA ALA A 62 4.83 -0.51 24.71
C ALA A 62 4.41 -0.90 26.14
N ARG A 63 4.29 -2.20 26.42
CA ARG A 63 3.93 -2.73 27.74
C ARG A 63 5.12 -2.83 28.71
N PHE A 64 6.29 -3.21 28.22
CA PHE A 64 7.45 -3.54 29.06
C PHE A 64 8.66 -2.61 28.85
N GLY A 65 8.61 -1.71 27.87
CA GLY A 65 9.72 -0.86 27.45
C GLY A 65 10.23 0.04 28.57
N ASP A 66 9.34 0.49 29.45
CA ASP A 66 9.69 1.31 30.62
C ASP A 66 10.64 0.59 31.58
N ILE A 67 10.59 -0.74 31.65
CA ILE A 67 11.56 -1.51 32.46
C ILE A 67 12.98 -1.32 31.91
N PHE A 68 13.14 -1.23 30.59
CA PHE A 68 14.46 -1.04 29.97
C PHE A 68 14.94 0.41 30.01
N THR A 69 14.02 1.38 29.96
CA THR A 69 14.35 2.82 29.91
C THR A 69 14.43 3.44 31.30
N VAL A 70 13.59 3.03 32.24
CA VAL A 70 13.48 3.57 33.61
C VAL A 70 14.21 2.65 34.60
N ASP A 71 13.77 1.41 34.78
CA ASP A 71 14.32 0.53 35.84
C ASP A 71 15.76 0.11 35.53
N CYS A 72 16.06 -0.11 34.26
CA CYS A 72 17.40 -0.40 33.77
C CYS A 72 18.15 0.87 33.33
N ALA A 73 17.71 2.09 33.67
CA ALA A 73 18.32 3.33 33.13
C ALA A 73 19.86 3.34 33.24
N LEU A 74 20.39 2.91 34.38
CA LEU A 74 21.83 2.88 34.69
C LEU A 74 22.58 1.63 34.17
N TRP A 75 21.90 0.68 33.54
CA TRP A 75 22.53 -0.53 33.02
C TRP A 75 23.30 -0.25 31.74
N GLU A 76 24.38 -1.01 31.53
CA GLU A 76 25.10 -1.02 30.26
C GLU A 76 24.21 -1.53 29.13
N HIS A 77 24.45 -1.04 27.91
CA HIS A 77 23.69 -1.47 26.74
C HIS A 77 23.71 -2.99 26.55
N THR A 78 24.86 -3.62 26.79
CA THR A 78 25.04 -5.07 26.66
C THR A 78 24.17 -5.85 27.66
N ASP A 79 23.97 -5.34 28.88
CA ASP A 79 23.10 -5.96 29.88
C ASP A 79 21.61 -5.81 29.51
N LYS A 80 21.22 -4.64 28.99
CA LYS A 80 19.85 -4.42 28.48
C LYS A 80 19.54 -5.34 27.31
N VAL A 81 20.49 -5.49 26.38
CA VAL A 81 20.34 -6.42 25.25
C VAL A 81 20.24 -7.86 25.74
N ARG A 82 21.08 -8.28 26.69
CA ARG A 82 21.01 -9.63 27.26
C ARG A 82 19.65 -9.92 27.91
N LEU A 83 19.11 -8.97 28.67
CA LEU A 83 17.78 -9.09 29.26
C LEU A 83 16.69 -9.20 28.18
N LEU A 84 16.76 -8.38 27.14
CA LEU A 84 15.82 -8.40 26.03
C LEU A 84 15.88 -9.74 25.26
N MET A 85 17.08 -10.26 25.01
CA MET A 85 17.27 -11.56 24.35
C MET A 85 16.66 -12.71 25.15
N ARG A 86 16.77 -12.68 26.50
CA ARG A 86 16.14 -13.67 27.39
C ARG A 86 14.61 -13.65 27.32
N LYS A 87 14.03 -12.61 26.73
CA LYS A 87 12.59 -12.42 26.63
C LYS A 87 12.03 -12.62 25.24
N LEU A 88 12.87 -12.90 24.26
CA LEU A 88 12.39 -13.39 22.97
C LEU A 88 12.09 -14.89 23.08
N GLY A 89 10.96 -15.32 22.52
CA GLY A 89 10.68 -16.71 22.29
C GLY A 89 11.78 -17.36 21.42
N PRO A 90 11.90 -18.69 21.41
CA PRO A 90 12.99 -19.39 20.72
C PRO A 90 13.09 -19.05 19.23
N VAL A 91 11.94 -18.94 18.56
CA VAL A 91 11.84 -18.65 17.12
C VAL A 91 12.24 -17.21 16.84
N GLU A 92 11.76 -16.28 17.66
CA GLU A 92 12.04 -14.85 17.56
C GLU A 92 13.52 -14.56 17.82
N HIS A 93 14.08 -15.18 18.86
CA HIS A 93 15.50 -15.09 19.18
C HIS A 93 16.37 -15.58 18.01
N GLN A 94 16.04 -16.75 17.44
CA GLN A 94 16.78 -17.30 16.30
C GLN A 94 16.68 -16.38 15.08
N ARG A 95 15.50 -15.83 14.80
CA ARG A 95 15.30 -14.93 13.66
C ARG A 95 16.10 -13.64 13.82
N TYR A 96 16.10 -13.03 15.01
CA TYR A 96 16.89 -11.85 15.30
C TYR A 96 18.39 -12.13 15.20
N THR A 97 18.88 -13.20 15.83
CA THR A 97 20.31 -13.56 15.78
C THR A 97 20.81 -13.83 14.36
N ASN A 98 19.99 -14.47 13.51
CA ASN A 98 20.30 -14.63 12.10
C ASN A 98 20.30 -13.30 11.33
N TYR A 99 19.40 -12.38 11.67
CA TYR A 99 19.26 -11.09 10.99
C TYR A 99 20.46 -10.16 11.21
N ILE A 100 21.09 -10.21 12.40
CA ILE A 100 22.21 -9.34 12.76
C ILE A 100 23.58 -9.89 12.36
N LEU A 101 23.65 -11.05 11.72
CA LEU A 101 24.92 -11.64 11.29
C LEU A 101 25.68 -10.66 10.37
N PRO A 102 27.02 -10.55 10.53
CA PRO A 102 27.90 -11.41 11.32
C PRO A 102 28.04 -11.03 12.80
N SER A 103 27.37 -9.98 13.28
CA SER A 103 27.46 -9.50 14.66
C SER A 103 26.76 -10.42 15.66
N LYS A 104 27.17 -10.39 16.92
CA LYS A 104 26.44 -11.02 18.03
C LYS A 104 25.50 -10.01 18.70
N PRO A 105 24.44 -10.45 19.41
CA PRO A 105 23.56 -9.54 20.12
C PRO A 105 24.30 -8.60 21.07
N THR A 106 25.36 -9.09 21.73
CA THR A 106 26.18 -8.28 22.65
C THR A 106 26.96 -7.16 21.97
N ASP A 107 27.13 -7.23 20.65
CA ASP A 107 27.93 -6.29 19.86
C ASP A 107 27.05 -5.18 19.26
N VAL A 108 25.73 -5.30 19.37
CA VAL A 108 24.73 -4.35 18.84
C VAL A 108 24.24 -3.46 19.97
N GLN A 109 24.11 -2.16 19.71
CA GLN A 109 23.60 -1.24 20.72
C GLN A 109 22.13 -1.53 21.05
N PHE A 110 21.72 -1.23 22.28
CA PHE A 110 20.34 -1.49 22.72
C PHE A 110 19.29 -0.80 21.84
N SER A 111 19.52 0.47 21.47
CA SER A 111 18.62 1.23 20.58
C SER A 111 18.50 0.60 19.19
N GLU A 112 19.61 0.12 18.64
CA GLU A 112 19.64 -0.57 17.35
C GLU A 112 18.94 -1.93 17.43
N THR A 113 19.12 -2.65 18.54
CA THR A 113 18.42 -3.91 18.82
C THR A 113 16.91 -3.72 18.83
N VAL A 114 16.42 -2.72 19.57
CA VAL A 114 14.99 -2.36 19.60
C VAL A 114 14.50 -2.02 18.18
N LYS A 115 15.24 -1.21 17.44
CA LYS A 115 14.90 -0.85 16.05
C LYS A 115 14.81 -2.07 15.14
N CYS A 116 15.78 -2.98 15.19
CA CYS A 116 15.79 -4.21 14.39
C CYS A 116 14.60 -5.11 14.74
N LEU A 117 14.32 -5.30 16.04
CA LEU A 117 13.19 -6.11 16.51
C LEU A 117 11.85 -5.52 16.07
N THR A 118 11.68 -4.19 16.19
CA THR A 118 10.51 -3.48 15.65
C THR A 118 10.34 -3.74 14.16
N GLN A 119 11.42 -3.72 13.37
CA GLN A 119 11.34 -3.95 11.93
C GLN A 119 10.95 -5.39 11.58
N ILE A 120 11.65 -6.38 12.15
CA ILE A 120 11.47 -7.80 11.77
C ILE A 120 10.19 -8.42 12.33
N PHE A 121 9.62 -7.83 13.39
CA PHE A 121 8.39 -8.28 14.07
C PHE A 121 7.30 -7.21 14.08
N SER A 122 7.18 -6.48 12.97
CA SER A 122 6.13 -5.49 12.71
C SER A 122 4.84 -6.13 12.18
N ALA A 123 3.76 -5.34 12.13
CA ALA A 123 2.54 -5.74 11.43
C ALA A 123 2.84 -5.97 9.93
N ARG A 124 2.19 -6.97 9.32
CA ARG A 124 2.33 -7.25 7.87
C ARG A 124 1.59 -6.26 6.97
N ALA A 125 0.63 -5.53 7.53
CA ALA A 125 -0.21 -4.61 6.79
C ALA A 125 0.60 -3.39 6.29
N SER A 126 0.43 -3.07 5.01
CA SER A 126 0.98 -1.83 4.47
C SER A 126 0.26 -0.62 5.04
N LEU A 127 0.90 0.55 4.99
CA LEU A 127 0.30 1.79 5.50
C LEU A 127 -1.05 2.09 4.83
N PHE A 128 -1.19 1.76 3.54
CA PHE A 128 -2.47 1.83 2.83
C PHE A 128 -3.51 0.90 3.45
N HIS A 129 -3.15 -0.37 3.66
CA HIS A 129 -4.07 -1.37 4.20
C HIS A 129 -4.62 -0.93 5.55
N THR A 130 -3.75 -0.50 6.46
CA THR A 130 -4.11 0.01 7.78
C THR A 130 -5.04 1.22 7.68
N ARG A 131 -4.70 2.21 6.85
CA ARG A 131 -5.53 3.41 6.66
C ARG A 131 -6.90 3.08 6.06
N TYR A 132 -6.93 2.15 5.10
CA TYR A 132 -8.16 1.71 4.46
C TYR A 132 -9.05 0.87 5.38
N GLN A 133 -8.47 0.04 6.25
CA GLN A 133 -9.21 -0.71 7.26
C GLN A 133 -9.88 0.21 8.28
N CYS A 134 -9.20 1.28 8.72
CA CYS A 134 -9.79 2.28 9.60
C CYS A 134 -11.08 2.88 9.04
N LEU A 135 -11.15 3.11 7.72
CA LEU A 135 -12.37 3.62 7.05
C LEU A 135 -13.49 2.58 6.92
N GLN A 136 -13.18 1.31 7.12
CA GLN A 136 -14.14 0.20 7.01
C GLN A 136 -14.66 -0.29 8.36
N VAL A 137 -14.18 0.27 9.47
CA VAL A 137 -14.60 -0.14 10.81
C VAL A 137 -16.12 -0.01 10.97
N LYS A 138 -16.76 -1.10 11.37
CA LYS A 138 -18.19 -1.19 11.66
C LYS A 138 -18.39 -1.90 12.98
N LYS A 139 -19.28 -1.38 13.83
CA LYS A 139 -19.67 -2.05 15.06
C LYS A 139 -20.32 -3.39 14.74
N THR A 140 -19.90 -4.46 15.40
CA THR A 140 -20.53 -5.77 15.24
C THR A 140 -21.77 -5.91 16.16
N GLN A 141 -22.65 -6.87 15.86
CA GLN A 141 -23.90 -7.04 16.61
C GLN A 141 -23.64 -7.51 18.06
N SER A 142 -22.63 -8.35 18.27
CA SER A 142 -22.28 -8.93 19.58
C SER A 142 -21.40 -8.04 20.46
N GLU A 143 -20.89 -6.93 19.92
CA GLU A 143 -19.94 -6.06 20.59
C GLU A 143 -20.63 -4.97 21.43
N ASP A 144 -20.14 -4.72 22.64
CA ASP A 144 -20.59 -3.59 23.47
C ASP A 144 -19.93 -2.27 23.05
N PHE A 145 -20.43 -1.15 23.57
CA PHE A 145 -19.94 0.17 23.19
C PHE A 145 -18.53 0.47 23.69
N VAL A 146 -18.11 -0.07 24.84
CA VAL A 146 -16.77 0.17 25.38
C VAL A 146 -15.74 -0.54 24.51
N THR A 147 -15.99 -1.80 24.16
CA THR A 147 -15.13 -2.55 23.23
C THR A 147 -15.08 -1.87 21.86
N CYS A 148 -16.23 -1.44 21.33
CA CYS A 148 -16.28 -0.72 20.05
C CYS A 148 -15.49 0.59 20.09
N ALA A 149 -15.63 1.40 21.15
CA ALA A 149 -14.91 2.66 21.31
C ALA A 149 -13.40 2.43 21.41
N GLY A 150 -12.97 1.40 22.15
CA GLY A 150 -11.58 0.99 22.24
C GLY A 150 -11.00 0.62 20.86
N ARG A 151 -11.73 -0.17 20.07
CA ARG A 151 -11.30 -0.53 18.70
C ARG A 151 -11.23 0.69 17.78
N ILE A 152 -12.24 1.58 17.82
CA ILE A 152 -12.22 2.81 17.01
C ILE A 152 -11.01 3.69 17.38
N ASN A 153 -10.70 3.83 18.66
CA ASN A 153 -9.56 4.61 19.11
C ASN A 153 -8.23 4.00 18.63
N LEU A 154 -8.09 2.67 18.71
CA LEU A 154 -6.92 1.96 18.17
C LEU A 154 -6.75 2.20 16.66
N GLU A 155 -7.82 2.04 15.90
CA GLU A 155 -7.79 2.25 14.44
C GLU A 155 -7.53 3.72 14.05
N ALA A 156 -8.03 4.67 14.84
CA ALA A 156 -7.76 6.10 14.63
C ALA A 156 -6.29 6.46 14.84
N GLU A 157 -5.61 5.91 15.85
CA GLU A 157 -4.18 6.11 16.04
C GLU A 157 -3.38 5.45 14.91
N ARG A 158 -3.79 4.25 14.47
CA ARG A 158 -3.18 3.53 13.35
C ARG A 158 -3.31 4.24 12.00
N LEU A 159 -4.39 4.99 11.78
CA LEU A 159 -4.58 5.82 10.60
C LEU A 159 -3.43 6.85 10.44
N LYS A 160 -2.76 7.21 11.55
CA LYS A 160 -1.72 8.26 11.61
C LYS A 160 -2.21 9.54 10.94
N LEU A 161 -3.39 10.00 11.36
CA LEU A 161 -4.09 11.11 10.71
C LEU A 161 -3.24 12.39 10.65
N LYS A 162 -2.41 12.64 11.67
CA LYS A 162 -1.50 13.80 11.73
C LYS A 162 -0.43 13.77 10.63
N ASP A 163 -0.04 12.58 10.19
CA ASP A 163 0.98 12.37 9.15
C ASP A 163 0.34 12.20 7.76
N LEU A 164 -1.00 12.26 7.67
CA LEU A 164 -1.75 12.07 6.43
C LEU A 164 -2.17 13.43 5.88
N SER A 165 -1.50 13.90 4.82
CA SER A 165 -1.90 15.14 4.15
C SER A 165 -3.28 15.00 3.51
N MET A 166 -3.97 16.13 3.31
CA MET A 166 -5.27 16.13 2.64
C MET A 166 -5.20 15.54 1.23
N ASP A 167 -4.09 15.74 0.52
CA ASP A 167 -3.91 15.16 -0.80
C ASP A 167 -3.64 13.65 -0.76
N GLN A 168 -2.85 13.16 0.20
CA GLN A 168 -2.71 11.73 0.45
C GLN A 168 -4.06 11.07 0.79
N PHE A 169 -4.90 11.75 1.56
CA PHE A 169 -6.25 11.27 1.86
C PHE A 169 -7.13 11.22 0.61
N LYS A 170 -7.08 12.23 -0.27
CA LYS A 170 -7.78 12.18 -1.58
C LYS A 170 -7.27 11.02 -2.45
N CYS A 171 -5.96 10.80 -2.48
CA CYS A 171 -5.34 9.68 -3.19
C CYS A 171 -5.84 8.32 -2.67
N LEU A 172 -5.94 8.18 -1.34
CA LEU A 172 -6.50 7.01 -0.66
C LEU A 172 -7.97 6.76 -1.08
N LEU A 173 -8.79 7.82 -1.06
CA LEU A 173 -10.19 7.72 -1.49
C LEU A 173 -10.29 7.34 -2.98
N PHE A 174 -9.47 7.94 -3.84
CA PHE A 174 -9.47 7.65 -5.27
C PHE A 174 -9.16 6.18 -5.55
N VAL A 175 -8.07 5.66 -4.98
CA VAL A 175 -7.69 4.25 -5.21
C VAL A 175 -8.71 3.28 -4.61
N SER A 176 -9.37 3.65 -3.50
CA SER A 176 -10.46 2.85 -2.90
C SER A 176 -11.73 2.78 -3.77
N ALA A 177 -11.94 3.78 -4.64
CA ALA A 177 -13.04 3.79 -5.60
C ALA A 177 -12.80 2.86 -6.81
N LEU A 178 -11.55 2.46 -7.06
CA LEU A 178 -11.16 1.54 -8.15
C LEU A 178 -11.41 0.08 -7.76
N GLN A 179 -12.68 -0.31 -7.64
CA GLN A 179 -13.06 -1.65 -7.18
C GLN A 179 -13.04 -2.70 -8.30
N SER A 180 -13.19 -2.29 -9.56
CA SER A 180 -13.24 -3.19 -10.71
C SER A 180 -11.93 -3.95 -10.91
N ALA A 181 -12.03 -5.22 -11.31
CA ALA A 181 -10.87 -6.03 -11.69
C ALA A 181 -10.10 -5.45 -12.89
N THR A 182 -10.77 -4.67 -13.76
CA THR A 182 -10.13 -3.97 -14.89
C THR A 182 -9.08 -2.96 -14.45
N ASP A 183 -9.21 -2.44 -13.23
CA ASP A 183 -8.37 -1.39 -12.69
C ASP A 183 -7.26 -1.95 -11.80
N ALA A 184 -7.12 -3.28 -11.67
CA ALA A 184 -6.18 -3.90 -10.74
C ALA A 184 -4.72 -3.47 -10.98
N GLU A 185 -4.29 -3.40 -12.23
CA GLU A 185 -2.95 -2.94 -12.59
C GLU A 185 -2.72 -1.48 -12.19
N LEU A 186 -3.69 -0.61 -12.47
CA LEU A 186 -3.65 0.81 -12.13
C LEU A 186 -3.67 1.00 -10.60
N ARG A 187 -4.54 0.27 -9.90
CA ARG A 187 -4.63 0.25 -8.44
C ARG A 187 -3.29 -0.12 -7.82
N ASN A 188 -2.63 -1.19 -8.28
CA ASN A 188 -1.32 -1.59 -7.75
C ASN A 188 -0.24 -0.53 -7.96
N ARG A 189 -0.25 0.17 -9.11
CA ARG A 189 0.70 1.27 -9.40
C ARG A 189 0.45 2.48 -8.50
N ILE A 190 -0.80 2.87 -8.31
CA ILE A 190 -1.18 3.98 -7.43
C ILE A 190 -0.82 3.64 -5.97
N LEU A 191 -1.09 2.41 -5.52
CA LEU A 191 -0.71 1.94 -4.17
C LEU A 191 0.80 2.10 -3.94
N SER A 192 1.62 1.69 -4.91
CA SER A 192 3.07 1.87 -4.84
C SER A 192 3.48 3.35 -4.77
N GLN A 193 2.76 4.26 -5.40
CA GLN A 193 3.06 5.70 -5.32
C GLN A 193 2.66 6.28 -3.96
N ILE A 194 1.50 5.90 -3.42
CA ILE A 194 1.03 6.35 -2.10
C ILE A 194 2.03 5.95 -0.99
N GLU A 195 2.63 4.76 -1.08
CA GLU A 195 3.60 4.29 -0.08
C GLU A 195 4.98 4.97 -0.18
N ASN A 196 5.39 5.40 -1.38
CA ASN A 196 6.75 5.89 -1.63
C ASN A 196 6.84 7.41 -1.87
N SER A 197 5.72 8.14 -1.90
CA SER A 197 5.70 9.56 -2.24
C SER A 197 4.76 10.33 -1.30
N PRO A 198 5.28 10.92 -0.20
CA PRO A 198 4.45 11.64 0.78
C PRO A 198 3.79 12.90 0.19
N ASP A 199 4.37 13.48 -0.86
CA ASP A 199 3.85 14.67 -1.56
C ASP A 199 2.95 14.33 -2.76
N LEU A 200 2.53 13.07 -2.90
CA LEU A 200 1.63 12.65 -3.98
C LEU A 200 0.30 13.41 -3.88
N ILE A 201 -0.02 14.15 -4.93
CA ILE A 201 -1.31 14.81 -5.10
C ILE A 201 -2.22 14.05 -6.05
N LEU A 202 -3.53 14.27 -5.91
CA LEU A 202 -4.55 13.59 -6.72
C LEU A 202 -4.32 13.81 -8.24
N HIS A 203 -3.81 14.98 -8.62
CA HIS A 203 -3.49 15.29 -10.01
C HIS A 203 -2.49 14.29 -10.62
N ASN A 204 -1.41 13.96 -9.91
CA ASN A 204 -0.40 12.99 -10.37
C ASN A 204 -1.01 11.62 -10.63
N ILE A 205 -1.98 11.19 -9.80
CA ILE A 205 -2.71 9.95 -10.03
C ILE A 205 -3.54 10.04 -11.32
N THR A 206 -4.22 11.17 -11.56
CA THR A 206 -5.01 11.35 -12.79
C THR A 206 -4.15 11.36 -14.04
N GLU A 207 -2.96 11.97 -14.01
CA GLU A 207 -1.99 11.91 -15.10
C GLU A 207 -1.49 10.49 -15.33
N GLU A 208 -1.19 9.75 -14.26
CA GLU A 208 -0.79 8.35 -14.36
C GLU A 208 -1.88 7.49 -14.98
N CYS A 209 -3.16 7.72 -14.63
CA CYS A 209 -4.30 7.04 -15.27
C CYS A 209 -4.33 7.30 -16.79
N GLN A 210 -4.12 8.55 -17.21
CA GLN A 210 -4.09 8.89 -18.63
C GLN A 210 -2.90 8.25 -19.34
N ARG A 211 -1.72 8.28 -18.71
CA ARG A 211 -0.52 7.64 -19.25
C ARG A 211 -0.71 6.14 -19.45
N VAL A 212 -1.31 5.43 -18.48
CA VAL A 212 -1.61 3.99 -18.62
C VAL A 212 -2.57 3.74 -19.79
N LYS A 213 -3.59 4.58 -19.97
CA LYS A 213 -4.52 4.47 -21.10
C LYS A 213 -3.81 4.63 -22.44
N ASN A 214 -2.97 5.66 -22.57
CA ASN A 214 -2.21 5.91 -23.79
C ASN A 214 -1.27 4.73 -24.12
N ILE A 215 -0.53 4.23 -23.13
CA ILE A 215 0.35 3.05 -23.31
C ILE A 215 -0.45 1.82 -23.77
N LYS A 216 -1.65 1.60 -23.25
CA LYS A 216 -2.52 0.50 -23.69
C LYS A 216 -2.98 0.67 -25.15
N MET A 217 -3.29 1.89 -25.57
CA MET A 217 -3.61 2.20 -26.97
C MET A 217 -2.41 1.94 -27.88
N ASP A 218 -1.22 2.44 -27.50
CA ASP A 218 0.02 2.25 -28.27
C ASP A 218 0.43 0.78 -28.37
N SER A 219 0.29 0.03 -27.27
CA SER A 219 0.55 -1.41 -27.25
C SER A 219 -0.39 -2.19 -28.17
N ALA A 220 -1.67 -1.80 -28.23
CA ALA A 220 -2.64 -2.42 -29.13
C ALA A 220 -2.30 -2.15 -30.61
N LEU A 221 -1.81 -0.94 -30.95
CA LEU A 221 -1.35 -0.61 -32.30
C LEU A 221 -0.19 -1.52 -32.74
N ILE A 222 0.79 -1.77 -31.86
CA ILE A 222 1.92 -2.65 -32.15
C ILE A 222 1.47 -4.10 -32.30
N ALA A 223 0.53 -4.57 -31.47
CA ALA A 223 0.03 -5.94 -31.53
C ALA A 223 -0.70 -6.25 -32.85
N ILE A 224 -1.39 -5.27 -33.43
CA ILE A 224 -2.09 -5.41 -34.72
C ILE A 224 -1.11 -5.48 -35.90
N GLY A 225 0.09 -4.90 -35.77
CA GLY A 225 1.11 -4.86 -36.82
C GLY A 225 1.79 -6.20 -37.16
N SER A 226 1.48 -7.29 -36.46
CA SER A 226 2.15 -8.59 -36.66
C SER A 226 1.58 -9.44 -37.82
N ASP A 227 0.38 -9.10 -38.32
CA ASP A 227 -0.29 -9.88 -39.38
C ASP A 227 0.09 -9.46 -40.81
N HIS A 228 0.93 -8.43 -41.00
CA HIS A 228 1.25 -7.92 -42.34
C HIS A 228 2.75 -7.85 -42.65
N ASN A 229 3.48 -8.94 -42.42
CA ASN A 229 4.80 -9.16 -43.03
C ASN A 229 4.69 -9.97 -44.35
N THR A 230 3.93 -9.47 -45.32
CA THR A 230 4.17 -9.85 -46.72
C THR A 230 5.37 -9.06 -47.22
N VAL A 231 6.57 -9.62 -47.07
CA VAL A 231 7.80 -9.10 -47.69
C VAL A 231 7.59 -9.08 -49.21
N ASN A 232 7.38 -7.89 -49.77
CA ASN A 232 7.22 -7.72 -51.21
C ASN A 232 8.57 -7.99 -51.89
N ARG A 233 8.73 -9.17 -52.46
CA ARG A 233 9.87 -9.52 -53.32
C ARG A 233 9.76 -8.68 -54.60
N LEU A 234 10.61 -7.67 -54.75
CA LEU A 234 10.72 -6.87 -55.98
C LEU A 234 11.09 -7.80 -57.15
N GLN A 235 10.11 -8.12 -58.00
CA GLN A 235 10.37 -8.72 -59.31
C GLN A 235 10.74 -7.62 -60.29
N VAL A 236 12.04 -7.53 -60.62
CA VAL A 236 12.53 -6.73 -61.75
C VAL A 236 12.08 -7.40 -63.05
N SER A 237 11.31 -6.69 -63.88
CA SER A 237 10.90 -7.16 -65.21
C SER A 237 11.74 -6.53 -66.32
N PRO A 238 12.21 -7.30 -67.33
CA PRO A 238 12.78 -6.73 -68.54
C PRO A 238 11.73 -6.62 -69.66
N ASN A 239 11.38 -5.37 -69.97
CA ASN A 239 11.18 -4.74 -71.28
C ASN A 239 10.89 -5.63 -72.53
N LYS A 240 9.73 -5.42 -73.20
CA LYS A 240 9.60 -4.93 -74.61
C LYS A 240 8.18 -5.08 -75.23
N ARG A 241 7.70 -3.95 -75.75
CA ARG A 241 7.06 -3.69 -77.08
C ARG A 241 5.59 -4.07 -77.40
N LYS A 242 4.87 -2.97 -77.79
CA LYS A 242 3.86 -2.76 -78.87
C LYS A 242 2.36 -3.01 -78.59
N ALA A 243 1.56 -1.93 -78.59
CA ALA A 243 0.62 -1.50 -79.65
C ALA A 243 -0.54 -0.62 -79.12
N TRP A 244 -0.92 0.41 -79.90
CA TRP A 244 -2.04 1.38 -79.78
C TRP A 244 -3.44 0.72 -79.61
N LYS A 245 -4.54 1.32 -79.09
CA LYS A 245 -5.07 2.71 -79.03
C LYS A 245 -6.35 2.79 -78.13
N ALA A 246 -6.72 4.02 -77.74
CA ALA A 246 -8.05 4.56 -77.34
C ALA A 246 -8.45 4.60 -75.83
N PRO A 247 -9.20 5.65 -75.39
CA PRO A 247 -9.20 6.14 -74.00
C PRO A 247 -10.27 5.49 -73.13
N ILE A 248 -9.94 5.20 -71.86
CA ILE A 248 -10.88 4.62 -70.89
C ILE A 248 -11.29 5.69 -69.86
N ASN A 249 -12.60 5.88 -69.78
CA ASN A 249 -13.36 6.71 -68.85
C ASN A 249 -13.16 6.32 -67.37
N PRO A 250 -13.30 7.24 -66.38
CA PRO A 250 -13.02 6.98 -64.96
C PRO A 250 -14.03 6.10 -64.20
N LEU A 251 -14.90 5.32 -64.88
CA LEU A 251 -16.04 4.63 -64.24
C LEU A 251 -15.94 3.09 -64.18
N SER A 252 -14.74 2.49 -64.18
CA SER A 252 -14.59 1.02 -64.13
C SER A 252 -13.93 0.42 -62.87
N LEU A 253 -13.69 1.20 -61.81
CA LEU A 253 -13.16 0.67 -60.54
C LEU A 253 -14.25 0.37 -59.48
N LEU A 254 -15.31 -0.32 -59.88
CA LEU A 254 -16.32 -0.89 -58.96
C LEU A 254 -16.76 -2.32 -59.35
N SER A 255 -15.81 -3.21 -59.69
CA SER A 255 -16.16 -4.63 -59.89
C SER A 255 -15.21 -5.68 -59.29
N SER A 256 -14.30 -5.33 -58.40
CA SER A 256 -13.44 -6.31 -57.71
C SER A 256 -13.75 -6.41 -56.22
N VAL A 257 -14.99 -6.73 -55.89
CA VAL A 257 -15.34 -7.46 -54.65
C VAL A 257 -16.11 -8.69 -55.10
N ILE A 258 -15.48 -9.86 -55.04
CA ILE A 258 -16.04 -11.21 -54.81
C ILE A 258 -14.90 -12.21 -55.11
N ALA A 259 -14.14 -12.57 -54.07
CA ALA A 259 -13.44 -13.84 -53.95
C ALA A 259 -13.12 -14.09 -52.47
N GLY A 260 -14.00 -14.84 -51.78
CA GLY A 260 -13.88 -15.31 -50.40
C GLY A 260 -14.56 -14.39 -49.37
N GLY A 261 -15.87 -14.48 -49.08
CA GLY A 261 -16.55 -15.60 -48.40
C GLY A 261 -16.29 -15.47 -46.88
N PHE A 262 -17.15 -14.90 -46.04
CA PHE A 262 -18.57 -15.19 -45.76
C PHE A 262 -19.25 -13.90 -45.25
N VAL A 263 -20.19 -13.32 -45.99
CA VAL A 263 -21.15 -12.37 -45.43
C VAL A 263 -22.31 -13.22 -44.90
N ARG A 264 -22.44 -13.33 -43.58
CA ARG A 264 -23.67 -13.83 -42.96
C ARG A 264 -24.75 -12.77 -43.18
N THR A 265 -25.51 -12.91 -44.26
CA THR A 265 -26.76 -12.18 -44.45
C THR A 265 -27.75 -12.69 -43.40
N LYS A 266 -27.86 -11.96 -42.27
CA LYS A 266 -28.97 -12.11 -41.35
C LYS A 266 -30.17 -11.32 -41.89
N PRO A 267 -31.41 -11.80 -41.64
CA PRO A 267 -32.61 -11.16 -42.15
C PRO A 267 -32.70 -9.73 -41.63
N THR A 268 -32.98 -8.80 -42.54
CA THR A 268 -33.35 -7.41 -42.23
C THR A 268 -34.47 -7.43 -41.18
N PRO A 269 -34.35 -6.69 -40.07
CA PRO A 269 -35.44 -6.61 -39.10
C PRO A 269 -36.71 -6.04 -39.77
N ALA A 270 -37.87 -6.63 -39.51
CA ALA A 270 -39.16 -6.23 -40.08
C ALA A 270 -39.63 -4.82 -39.63
N LEU A 271 -38.92 -4.21 -38.67
CA LEU A 271 -39.15 -2.85 -38.20
C LEU A 271 -38.21 -1.88 -38.93
N PRO A 272 -38.72 -0.73 -39.41
CA PRO A 272 -37.89 0.30 -40.02
C PRO A 272 -36.87 0.83 -39.01
N GLN A 273 -35.65 1.10 -39.48
CA GLN A 273 -34.60 1.66 -38.65
C GLN A 273 -35.06 3.01 -38.06
N PRO A 274 -34.92 3.24 -36.73
CA PRO A 274 -35.22 4.53 -36.12
C PRO A 274 -34.37 5.65 -36.73
N SER A 275 -34.91 6.87 -36.75
CA SER A 275 -34.14 8.06 -37.13
C SER A 275 -32.96 8.25 -36.17
N LYS A 276 -31.88 8.86 -36.66
CA LYS A 276 -30.75 9.25 -35.80
C LYS A 276 -31.23 10.26 -34.75
N PHE A 277 -30.73 10.14 -33.53
CA PHE A 277 -30.97 11.09 -32.44
C PHE A 277 -30.06 12.30 -32.60
N SER A 278 -30.67 13.47 -32.64
CA SER A 278 -30.01 14.76 -32.65
C SER A 278 -30.32 15.56 -31.38
N ILE A 279 -29.45 16.51 -31.04
CA ILE A 279 -29.68 17.39 -29.89
C ILE A 279 -30.93 18.26 -30.14
N GLY A 280 -31.90 18.16 -29.23
CA GLY A 280 -33.24 18.78 -29.39
C GLY A 280 -34.38 17.80 -29.68
N ASP A 281 -34.08 16.53 -30.00
CA ASP A 281 -35.09 15.50 -30.17
C ASP A 281 -35.72 15.08 -28.83
N ASN A 282 -36.99 14.65 -28.89
CA ASN A 282 -37.67 14.10 -27.72
C ASN A 282 -37.10 12.73 -27.37
N PHE A 283 -36.20 12.70 -26.39
CA PHE A 283 -35.49 11.50 -25.95
C PHE A 283 -36.42 10.33 -25.61
N ARG A 284 -37.54 10.56 -24.91
CA ARG A 284 -38.46 9.45 -24.54
C ARG A 284 -39.04 8.76 -25.77
N ARG A 285 -39.43 9.55 -26.77
CA ARG A 285 -40.03 9.02 -28.01
C ARG A 285 -39.00 8.26 -28.84
N TRP A 286 -37.78 8.79 -28.95
CA TRP A 286 -36.69 8.12 -29.65
C TRP A 286 -36.23 6.83 -28.93
N ALA A 287 -36.09 6.89 -27.61
CA ALA A 287 -35.66 5.76 -26.79
C ALA A 287 -36.61 4.56 -26.91
N GLY A 288 -37.93 4.78 -27.01
CA GLY A 288 -38.89 3.72 -27.26
C GLY A 288 -38.61 2.95 -28.56
N GLY A 289 -38.39 3.68 -29.67
CA GLY A 289 -38.05 3.05 -30.95
C GLY A 289 -36.70 2.34 -30.96
N ALA A 290 -35.69 2.90 -30.29
CA ALA A 290 -34.39 2.25 -30.13
C ALA A 290 -34.46 0.99 -29.24
N GLN A 291 -35.32 1.01 -28.21
CA GLN A 291 -35.51 -0.10 -27.28
C GLN A 291 -36.17 -1.31 -27.95
N ASP A 292 -37.03 -1.10 -28.94
CA ASP A 292 -37.63 -2.17 -29.73
C ASP A 292 -36.70 -2.67 -30.85
N TYR A 293 -35.79 -1.83 -31.34
CA TYR A 293 -34.91 -2.12 -32.48
C TYR A 293 -33.56 -2.77 -32.09
N VAL A 294 -32.89 -2.27 -31.05
CA VAL A 294 -31.55 -2.76 -30.63
C VAL A 294 -31.54 -4.24 -30.22
N PRO A 295 -32.56 -4.79 -29.54
CA PRO A 295 -32.59 -6.21 -29.17
C PRO A 295 -32.62 -7.19 -30.36
N LEU A 296 -32.98 -6.72 -31.57
CA LEU A 296 -33.00 -7.51 -32.81
C LEU A 296 -31.59 -7.91 -33.27
N PHE A 297 -30.54 -7.33 -32.67
CA PHE A 297 -29.15 -7.63 -32.94
C PHE A 297 -28.49 -8.48 -31.84
N PRO A 298 -27.51 -9.32 -32.19
CA PRO A 298 -26.71 -10.08 -31.23
C PRO A 298 -26.10 -9.21 -30.12
N PRO A 299 -25.95 -9.72 -28.87
CA PRO A 299 -25.44 -8.93 -27.74
C PRO A 299 -24.12 -8.20 -28.02
N ASN A 300 -23.22 -8.83 -28.78
CA ASN A 300 -21.91 -8.28 -29.17
C ASN A 300 -22.00 -7.12 -30.19
N GLU A 301 -23.13 -6.94 -30.88
CA GLU A 301 -23.32 -5.92 -31.93
C GLU A 301 -24.20 -4.75 -31.46
N ARG A 302 -24.98 -4.93 -30.38
CA ARG A 302 -25.94 -3.92 -29.86
C ARG A 302 -25.31 -2.56 -29.60
N ARG A 303 -24.08 -2.53 -29.09
CA ARG A 303 -23.34 -1.28 -28.83
C ARG A 303 -23.07 -0.51 -30.12
N ILE A 304 -22.66 -1.20 -31.18
CA ILE A 304 -22.34 -0.60 -32.48
C ILE A 304 -23.63 -0.07 -33.12
N VAL A 305 -24.72 -0.83 -33.03
CA VAL A 305 -26.04 -0.41 -33.53
C VAL A 305 -26.54 0.83 -32.79
N LEU A 306 -26.45 0.86 -31.46
CA LEU A 306 -26.85 2.02 -30.66
C LEU A 306 -26.05 3.27 -31.04
N LEU A 307 -24.73 3.14 -31.24
CA LEU A 307 -23.86 4.24 -31.67
C LEU A 307 -24.22 4.74 -33.08
N SER A 308 -24.64 3.85 -33.99
CA SER A 308 -25.06 4.25 -35.35
C SER A 308 -26.35 5.08 -35.38
N LEU A 309 -27.15 5.02 -34.31
CA LEU A 309 -28.39 5.77 -34.16
C LEU A 309 -28.20 7.14 -33.47
N LEU A 310 -26.97 7.50 -33.09
CA LEU A 310 -26.66 8.84 -32.56
C LEU A 310 -26.02 9.68 -33.68
N ASP A 311 -26.43 10.94 -33.81
CA ASP A 311 -25.76 11.85 -34.73
C ASP A 311 -24.48 12.43 -34.10
N GLY A 312 -23.36 12.35 -34.81
CA GLY A 312 -22.02 12.62 -34.29
C GLY A 312 -21.59 14.10 -34.33
N GLN A 313 -22.52 15.04 -34.46
CA GLN A 313 -22.19 16.46 -34.58
C GLN A 313 -22.34 17.16 -33.23
N ALA A 314 -21.26 17.23 -32.47
CA ALA A 314 -21.07 18.34 -31.54
C ALA A 314 -20.87 19.60 -32.40
N LYS A 315 -21.92 20.41 -32.54
CA LYS A 315 -21.79 21.78 -33.01
C LYS A 315 -21.63 22.64 -31.76
N ASP A 316 -20.43 23.20 -31.62
CA ASP A 316 -20.12 24.31 -30.72
C ASP A 316 -21.01 25.53 -31.02
#